data_AF-A0A0M3IML3-F1
#
_entry.id   AF-A0A0M3IML3-F1
#
_cell.length_a   1.000
_cell.length_b   1.000
_cell.length_c   1.000
_cell.angle_alpha   90.00
_cell.angle_beta   90.00
_cell.angle_gamma   90.00
#
_symmetry.space_group_name_H-M   'P 1'
#
loop_
_entity.id
_entity.type
_entity.pdbx_description
1 polymer ?
#
loop_
_entity_poly.entity_id
_entity_poly.type
_entity_poly.pdbx_seq_one_letter_code
_entity_poly.pdbx_strand_id
1 'polypeptide(L)'
;MLFDDPKVLEAYVKKRRDHYEKSDTQRFEVPRMLFDDPKVLEAYVKKRRDQNLQRWWAQYLESIGDFNGAKGFYQASKDYLSVIRLLCYKGLIDEVEFR
;
A
#
# COMPACT_ATOMS: atom_id res chain seq x y z
N MET A 1 -9.52 19.90 -7.07
CA MET A 1 -8.03 19.95 -7.08
C MET A 1 -7.52 19.18 -8.30
N LEU A 2 -6.25 19.33 -8.72
CA LEU A 2 -5.70 18.81 -9.99
C LEU A 2 -5.85 17.28 -10.23
N PHE A 3 -6.35 16.52 -9.26
CA PHE A 3 -6.39 15.05 -9.26
C PHE A 3 -7.80 14.44 -9.09
N ASP A 4 -8.87 15.24 -9.18
CA ASP A 4 -10.24 14.73 -9.10
C ASP A 4 -10.65 13.91 -10.35
N ASP A 5 -9.94 14.09 -11.47
CA ASP A 5 -10.12 13.31 -12.70
C ASP A 5 -9.16 12.09 -12.73
N PRO A 6 -9.70 10.85 -12.71
CA PRO A 6 -8.89 9.62 -12.76
C PRO A 6 -7.96 9.53 -13.97
N LYS A 7 -8.31 10.13 -15.12
CA LYS A 7 -7.47 10.11 -16.33
C LYS A 7 -6.29 11.07 -16.23
N VAL A 8 -6.49 12.24 -15.62
CA VAL A 8 -5.41 13.22 -15.38
C VAL A 8 -4.38 12.63 -14.42
N LEU A 9 -4.87 11.95 -13.39
CA LEU A 9 -4.06 11.23 -12.43
C LEU A 9 -3.27 10.08 -13.06
N GLU A 10 -3.92 9.24 -13.87
CA GLU A 10 -3.23 8.17 -14.60
C GLU A 10 -2.15 8.73 -15.54
N ALA A 11 -2.43 9.82 -16.27
CA ALA A 11 -1.46 10.45 -17.14
C ALA A 11 -0.26 11.03 -16.35
N TYR A 12 -0.51 11.66 -15.21
CA TYR A 12 0.52 12.22 -14.35
C TYR A 12 1.41 11.13 -13.73
N VAL A 13 0.80 10.08 -13.17
CA VAL A 13 1.51 8.92 -12.63
C VAL A 13 2.27 8.19 -13.73
N LYS A 14 1.68 7.99 -14.91
CA LYS A 14 2.34 7.34 -16.06
C LYS A 14 3.57 8.13 -16.51
N LYS A 15 3.44 9.44 -16.70
CA LYS A 15 4.54 10.31 -17.13
C LYS A 15 5.73 10.27 -16.16
N ARG A 16 5.47 10.25 -14.85
CA ARG A 16 6.51 10.22 -13.81
C ARG A 16 7.10 8.82 -13.61
N ARG A 17 6.27 7.79 -13.69
CA ARG A 17 6.68 6.38 -13.61
C ARG A 17 7.73 6.04 -14.67
N ASP A 18 7.59 6.54 -15.89
CA ASP A 18 8.57 6.30 -16.96
C ASP A 18 9.97 6.88 -16.63
N HIS A 19 10.06 7.89 -15.76
CA HIS A 19 11.33 8.41 -15.26
C HIS A 19 11.88 7.56 -14.11
N TYR A 20 11.04 7.13 -13.16
CA TYR A 20 11.48 6.35 -12.01
C TYR A 20 11.80 4.88 -12.35
N GLU A 21 11.11 4.30 -13.34
CA GLU A 21 11.41 2.95 -13.85
C GLU A 21 12.78 2.92 -14.56
N LYS A 22 13.18 4.01 -15.22
CA LYS A 22 14.52 4.13 -15.82
C LYS A 22 15.64 4.21 -14.79
N SER A 23 15.33 4.65 -13.57
CA SER A 23 16.28 4.75 -12.46
C SER A 23 16.14 3.63 -11.42
N ASP A 24 15.23 2.67 -11.63
CA ASP A 24 14.85 1.61 -10.67
C ASP A 24 14.46 2.13 -9.26
N THR A 25 13.93 3.35 -9.17
CA THR A 25 13.52 3.98 -7.90
C THR A 25 12.01 4.06 -7.71
N GLN A 26 11.23 3.46 -8.63
CA GLN A 26 9.76 3.50 -8.65
C GLN A 26 9.11 3.00 -7.37
N ARG A 27 9.78 2.10 -6.63
CA ARG A 27 9.28 1.53 -5.37
C ARG A 27 9.27 2.53 -4.21
N PHE A 28 10.07 3.59 -4.30
CA PHE A 28 10.21 4.60 -3.24
C PHE A 28 9.61 5.95 -3.67
N GLU A 29 9.88 6.37 -4.90
CA GLU A 29 9.50 7.70 -5.37
C GLU A 29 8.01 7.81 -5.70
N VAL A 30 7.37 6.74 -6.20
CA VAL A 30 5.94 6.76 -6.50
C VAL A 30 5.09 6.84 -5.22
N PRO A 31 5.36 6.05 -4.16
CA PRO A 31 4.66 6.22 -2.89
C PRO A 31 4.86 7.58 -2.25
N ARG A 32 6.08 8.12 -2.27
CA ARG A 32 6.38 9.45 -1.74
C ARG A 32 5.59 10.54 -2.47
N MET A 33 5.53 10.48 -3.79
CA MET A 33 4.80 11.47 -4.61
C MET A 33 3.28 11.44 -4.36
N LEU A 34 2.73 10.26 -4.10
CA LEU A 34 1.30 10.06 -3.91
C LEU A 34 0.87 10.12 -2.44
N PHE A 35 1.79 10.44 -1.52
CA PHE A 35 1.54 10.40 -0.08
C PHE A 35 0.41 11.36 0.36
N ASP A 36 0.32 12.52 -0.27
CA ASP A 36 -0.72 13.51 0.01
C ASP A 36 -2.11 13.11 -0.53
N ASP A 37 -2.17 12.04 -1.36
CA ASP A 37 -3.40 11.49 -1.92
C ASP A 37 -3.53 9.97 -1.62
N PRO A 38 -3.84 9.58 -0.36
CA PRO A 38 -3.87 8.18 0.08
C PRO A 38 -4.75 7.25 -0.78
N LYS A 39 -5.87 7.75 -1.30
CA LYS A 39 -6.78 6.99 -2.19
C LYS A 39 -6.09 6.58 -3.49
N VAL A 40 -5.31 7.48 -4.07
CA VAL A 40 -4.58 7.24 -5.32
C VAL A 40 -3.46 6.25 -5.07
N LEU A 41 -2.72 6.46 -3.98
CA LEU A 41 -1.63 5.59 -3.58
C LEU A 41 -2.12 4.16 -3.34
N GLU A 42 -3.23 3.99 -2.64
CA GLU A 42 -3.83 2.66 -2.44
C GLU A 42 -4.19 1.99 -3.77
N ALA A 43 -4.80 2.73 -4.71
CA ALA A 43 -5.12 2.20 -6.04
C ALA A 43 -3.86 1.76 -6.80
N TYR A 44 -2.78 2.52 -6.69
CA TYR A 44 -1.48 2.17 -7.27
C TYR A 44 -0.90 0.89 -6.64
N VAL A 45 -0.90 0.80 -5.30
CA VAL A 45 -0.43 -0.39 -4.55
C VAL A 45 -1.21 -1.64 -4.95
N LYS A 46 -2.55 -1.55 -5.01
CA LYS A 46 -3.43 -2.66 -5.42
C LYS A 46 -3.18 -3.10 -6.86
N LYS A 47 -2.94 -2.16 -7.78
CA LYS A 47 -2.68 -2.43 -9.19
C LYS A 47 -1.33 -3.14 -9.41
N ARG A 48 -0.31 -2.79 -8.61
CA ARG A 48 1.05 -3.35 -8.76
C ARG A 48 1.20 -4.77 -8.23
N ARG A 49 0.48 -5.14 -7.16
CA ARG A 49 0.59 -6.45 -6.48
C ARG A 49 2.05 -6.84 -6.12
N ASP A 50 2.92 -5.85 -5.92
CA ASP A 50 4.30 -6.06 -5.46
C ASP A 50 4.29 -6.23 -3.94
N GLN A 51 4.87 -7.32 -3.44
CA GLN A 51 4.79 -7.69 -2.02
C GLN A 51 5.45 -6.66 -1.11
N ASN A 52 6.59 -6.08 -1.52
CA ASN A 52 7.28 -5.07 -0.72
C ASN A 52 6.45 -3.79 -0.62
N LEU A 53 5.85 -3.39 -1.74
CA LEU A 53 4.97 -2.21 -1.78
C LEU A 53 3.68 -2.42 -0.96
N GLN A 54 3.08 -3.61 -1.03
CA GLN A 54 1.91 -3.95 -0.22
C GLN A 54 2.23 -3.99 1.28
N ARG A 55 3.39 -4.54 1.66
CA ARG A 55 3.87 -4.53 3.04
C ARG A 55 4.10 -3.11 3.55
N TRP A 56 4.75 -2.27 2.76
CA TRP A 56 4.95 -0.87 3.09
C TRP A 56 3.61 -0.13 3.32
N TRP A 57 2.64 -0.37 2.43
CA TRP A 57 1.31 0.22 2.59
C TRP A 57 0.59 -0.29 3.84
N ALA A 58 0.70 -1.58 4.17
CA ALA A 58 0.16 -2.13 5.40
C ALA A 58 0.76 -1.45 6.65
N GLN A 59 2.08 -1.22 6.66
CA GLN A 59 2.76 -0.53 7.75
C GLN A 59 2.28 0.92 7.90
N TYR A 60 2.05 1.62 6.79
CA TYR A 60 1.47 2.97 6.82
C TYR A 60 0.06 2.96 7.42
N LEU A 61 -0.84 2.09 6.94
CA LEU A 61 -2.21 1.96 7.45
C LEU A 61 -2.22 1.66 8.95
N GLU A 62 -1.34 0.76 9.39
CA GLU A 62 -1.20 0.45 10.82
C GLU A 62 -0.76 1.67 11.64
N SER A 63 0.19 2.46 11.13
CA SER A 63 0.69 3.66 11.84
C SER A 63 -0.36 4.75 12.03
N ILE A 64 -1.37 4.79 11.16
CA ILE A 64 -2.52 5.71 11.28
C ILE A 64 -3.74 5.05 11.95
N GLY A 65 -3.61 3.83 12.45
CA GLY A 65 -4.66 3.11 13.19
C GLY A 65 -5.69 2.37 12.34
N ASP A 66 -5.49 2.25 11.02
CA ASP A 66 -6.32 1.39 10.17
C ASP A 66 -5.82 -0.06 10.20
N PHE A 67 -6.16 -0.76 11.28
CA PHE A 67 -5.74 -2.14 11.51
C PHE A 67 -6.42 -3.14 10.56
N ASN A 68 -7.63 -2.86 10.10
CA ASN A 68 -8.36 -3.74 9.18
C ASN A 68 -7.72 -3.70 7.79
N GLY A 69 -7.44 -2.49 7.30
CA GLY A 69 -6.70 -2.30 6.05
C GLY A 69 -5.29 -2.89 6.14
N ALA A 70 -4.57 -2.62 7.24
CA ALA A 70 -3.25 -3.19 7.48
C ALA A 70 -3.26 -4.73 7.44
N LYS A 71 -4.20 -5.40 8.14
CA LYS A 71 -4.36 -6.86 8.11
C LYS A 71 -4.50 -7.39 6.68
N GLY A 72 -5.39 -6.78 5.88
CA GLY A 72 -5.64 -7.20 4.50
C GLY A 72 -4.40 -7.08 3.60
N PHE A 73 -3.65 -5.99 3.73
CA PHE A 73 -2.41 -5.80 2.96
C PHE A 73 -1.24 -6.65 3.45
N TYR A 74 -1.12 -6.92 4.76
CA TYR A 74 -0.13 -7.89 5.28
C TYR A 74 -0.41 -9.31 4.78
N GLN A 75 -1.68 -9.72 4.70
CA GLN A 75 -2.06 -11.00 4.08
C GLN A 75 -1.69 -11.03 2.60
N ALA A 76 -2.02 -9.97 1.85
CA ALA A 76 -1.69 -9.88 0.42
C ALA A 76 -0.17 -9.92 0.16
N SER A 77 0.64 -9.32 1.05
CA SER A 77 2.11 -9.38 0.98
C SER A 77 2.71 -10.66 1.57
N LYS A 78 1.89 -11.59 2.08
CA LYS A 78 2.32 -12.81 2.80
C LYS A 78 3.17 -12.54 4.03
N ASP A 79 2.99 -11.39 4.67
CA ASP A 79 3.65 -11.03 5.93
C ASP A 79 2.81 -11.52 7.13
N TYR A 80 2.75 -12.85 7.28
CA TYR A 80 1.92 -13.49 8.30
C TYR A 80 2.37 -13.20 9.72
N LEU A 81 3.66 -12.91 9.93
CA LEU A 81 4.17 -12.52 11.24
C LEU A 81 3.54 -11.19 11.69
N SER A 82 3.45 -10.22 10.78
CA SER A 82 2.77 -8.94 11.05
C SER A 82 1.27 -9.14 11.29
N VAL A 83 0.61 -10.06 10.58
CA VAL A 83 -0.81 -10.40 10.83
C VAL A 83 -0.99 -10.94 12.25
N ILE A 84 -0.19 -11.93 12.66
CA ILE A 84 -0.27 -12.52 14.01
C ILE A 84 -0.02 -11.46 15.07
N ARG A 85 1.02 -10.63 14.90
CA ARG A 85 1.34 -9.53 15.84
C ARG A 85 0.16 -8.58 16.00
N LEU A 86 -0.49 -8.20 14.91
CA LEU A 86 -1.64 -7.31 14.90
C LEU A 86 -2.86 -7.94 15.60
N LEU A 87 -3.10 -9.24 15.41
CA LEU A 87 -4.15 -9.98 16.10
C LEU A 87 -3.87 -10.13 17.60
N CYS A 88 -2.63 -10.43 18.00
CA CYS A 88 -2.20 -10.45 19.40
C CYS A 88 -2.46 -9.09 20.06
N TYR A 89 -2.07 -8.00 19.40
CA TYR A 89 -2.29 -6.64 19.90
C TYR A 89 -3.79 -6.32 20.09
N LYS A 90 -4.66 -6.89 19.24
CA LYS A 90 -6.12 -6.72 19.32
C LYS A 90 -6.83 -7.70 20.24
N GLY A 91 -6.14 -8.71 20.78
CA GLY A 91 -6.76 -9.78 21.55
C GLY A 91 -7.64 -10.73 20.71
N LEU A 92 -7.38 -10.82 19.40
CA LEU A 92 -8.18 -11.60 18.43
C LEU A 92 -7.39 -12.78 17.86
N ILE A 93 -6.56 -13.42 18.68
CA ILE A 93 -5.64 -14.48 18.22
C ILE A 93 -6.38 -15.71 17.67
N ASP A 94 -7.62 -15.94 18.09
CA ASP A 94 -8.44 -17.05 17.62
C ASP A 94 -9.00 -16.84 16.19
N GLU A 95 -8.90 -15.61 15.64
CA GLU A 95 -9.35 -15.27 14.28
C GLU A 95 -8.27 -15.47 13.20
N VAL A 96 -7.20 -16.20 13.50
CA VAL A 96 -6.13 -16.48 12.55
C VAL A 96 -6.61 -17.48 11.49
N GLU A 97 -7.02 -16.96 10.33
CA GLU A 97 -7.26 -17.76 9.11
C GLU A 97 -6.17 -17.47 8.07
N PHE A 98 -5.40 -18.50 7.71
CA PHE A 98 -4.48 -18.46 6.56
C PHE A 98 -5.20 -19.09 5.36
N ARG A 99 -5.37 -18.31 4.28
CA ARG A 99 -5.90 -18.78 3.00
C ARG A 99 -4.82 -18.73 1.92
#